data_AF-A0A812VKS6-F1
#
_entry.id   AF-A0A812VKS6-F1
#
_cell.length_a   1.000
_cell.length_b   1.000
_cell.length_c   1.000
_cell.angle_alpha   90.00
_cell.angle_beta   90.00
_cell.angle_gamma   90.00
#
_symmetry.space_group_name_H-M   'P 1'
#
loop_
_entity.id
_entity.type
_entity.pdbx_description
1 polymer ?
#
loop_
_entity_poly.entity_id
_entity_poly.type
_entity_poly.pdbx_seq_one_letter_code
_entity_poly.pdbx_strand_id
1 'polypeptide(L)'
;MAGSSDIAATAEREPFVTSQLCPALPSVALAGTRTRDPPSFGSELLHFPSSCPDLGLLGERHIGTESEDEVTKILDAWELPLQAPGCTRPSFPPGAGGLSKAFARQRLDVQTVLQCLFFPWLLFCATYALLSCSLHFYRPSLTYSLVALAALPPTVLTWMSLRLQSFQPSWYSFLAVTTLLGWLLGVVFGNLNYAATTDPFSQYVNMDVLPEVSPAQWDGEAAMSVGRVYFGKESTLDVRRSMAFKNVDTYCVAPVSVLQGGVVLPLETYDFWAIGMDCCSVNAADFHCGEVGNSKAHSGLRLLDDHKRSFYRLAVEQAEAAYSIKARHPVFFYWVEDATAEMDSFRNDGYKYFLIGMLSHFLYQLLCVILAIAAFSKWGCE
;
A
#
# COMPACT_ATOMS: atom_id res chain seq x y z
N MET A 1 49.83 -28.34 62.54
CA MET A 1 48.70 -29.15 62.02
C MET A 1 48.49 -28.66 60.58
N ALA A 2 49.26 -29.16 59.61
CA ALA A 2 48.97 -30.34 58.77
C ALA A 2 47.62 -30.19 58.05
N GLY A 3 47.48 -30.17 56.71
CA GLY A 3 48.42 -30.42 55.62
C GLY A 3 47.79 -30.12 54.24
N SER A 4 48.65 -30.23 53.24
CA SER A 4 48.44 -30.16 51.78
C SER A 4 47.93 -31.49 51.22
N SER A 5 47.15 -31.49 50.12
CA SER A 5 47.35 -32.39 48.95
C SER A 5 46.20 -32.32 47.91
N ASP A 6 46.61 -32.17 46.64
CA ASP A 6 45.89 -32.49 45.40
C ASP A 6 45.42 -33.96 45.30
N ILE A 7 44.52 -34.28 44.34
CA ILE A 7 44.64 -35.36 43.32
C ILE A 7 43.31 -35.62 42.56
N ALA A 8 43.39 -35.45 41.23
CA ALA A 8 42.94 -36.25 40.07
C ALA A 8 41.50 -36.83 39.86
N ALA A 9 40.91 -36.41 38.72
CA ALA A 9 40.54 -37.17 37.50
C ALA A 9 39.53 -38.35 37.50
N THR A 10 38.47 -38.19 36.70
CA THR A 10 37.77 -39.14 35.77
C THR A 10 36.77 -38.29 34.94
N ALA A 11 36.69 -38.17 33.62
CA ALA A 11 36.91 -39.00 32.41
C ALA A 11 35.81 -40.04 32.10
N GLU A 12 34.79 -39.64 31.31
CA GLU A 12 33.92 -40.42 30.39
C GLU A 12 33.23 -39.40 29.43
N ARG A 13 33.62 -39.18 28.16
CA ARG A 13 33.33 -39.89 26.87
C ARG A 13 31.84 -40.23 26.64
N GLU A 14 31.10 -39.41 25.87
CA GLU A 14 30.69 -39.55 24.43
C GLU A 14 29.57 -40.60 24.19
N PRO A 15 28.55 -40.39 23.29
CA PRO A 15 28.80 -40.00 21.90
C PRO A 15 27.80 -39.06 21.18
N PHE A 16 28.34 -38.32 20.21
CA PHE A 16 27.99 -38.33 18.78
C PHE A 16 26.51 -38.51 18.34
N VAL A 17 25.89 -37.45 17.79
CA VAL A 17 25.09 -37.53 16.54
C VAL A 17 25.32 -36.28 15.70
N THR A 18 25.86 -36.53 14.51
CA THR A 18 26.14 -35.63 13.40
C THR A 18 24.94 -35.41 12.47
N SER A 19 24.99 -34.26 11.78
CA SER A 19 24.58 -34.01 10.38
C SER A 19 23.15 -33.55 10.05
N GLN A 20 23.07 -32.33 9.50
CA GLN A 20 22.49 -31.96 8.18
C GLN A 20 22.65 -30.43 8.03
N LEU A 21 23.74 -29.89 7.45
CA LEU A 21 24.04 -29.71 6.01
C LEU A 21 22.85 -29.19 5.17
N CYS A 22 22.77 -27.86 5.05
CA CYS A 22 22.15 -27.21 3.88
C CYS A 22 23.22 -27.10 2.77
N PRO A 23 22.92 -27.48 1.52
CA PRO A 23 23.87 -27.39 0.43
C PRO A 23 23.97 -25.96 -0.11
N ALA A 24 25.21 -25.47 -0.18
CA ALA A 24 25.59 -24.35 -1.03
C ALA A 24 25.47 -24.79 -2.50
N LEU A 25 24.77 -23.99 -3.32
CA LEU A 25 24.80 -24.08 -4.78
C LEU A 25 25.86 -23.11 -5.33
N PRO A 26 26.55 -23.49 -6.42
CA PRO A 26 27.83 -22.90 -6.80
C PRO A 26 27.69 -21.59 -7.59
N SER A 27 28.69 -20.74 -7.37
CA SER A 27 28.98 -19.52 -8.12
C SER A 27 29.23 -19.84 -9.60
N VAL A 28 28.38 -19.30 -10.48
CA VAL A 28 28.69 -19.15 -11.90
C VAL A 28 29.31 -17.77 -12.08
N ALA A 29 30.61 -17.75 -12.36
CA ALA A 29 31.33 -16.57 -12.83
C ALA A 29 30.91 -16.28 -14.27
N LEU A 30 30.28 -15.12 -14.52
CA LEU A 30 30.18 -14.52 -15.84
C LEU A 30 30.73 -13.09 -15.78
N ALA A 31 31.76 -12.93 -16.61
CA ALA A 31 32.46 -11.72 -17.03
C ALA A 31 31.69 -10.40 -16.88
N GLY A 32 32.43 -9.40 -16.39
CA GLY A 32 31.94 -8.05 -16.18
C GLY A 32 31.52 -7.35 -17.48
N THR A 33 30.31 -6.82 -17.44
CA THR A 33 29.89 -5.67 -18.23
C THR A 33 29.11 -4.72 -17.34
N ARG A 34 29.67 -3.52 -17.23
CA ARG A 34 29.18 -2.31 -16.56
C ARG A 34 27.69 -2.07 -16.87
N THR A 35 26.81 -2.24 -15.88
CA THR A 35 25.39 -1.84 -15.98
C THR A 35 25.11 -0.67 -15.06
N ARG A 36 24.61 0.41 -15.66
CA ARG A 36 24.07 1.61 -15.01
C ARG A 36 22.89 1.26 -14.10
N ASP A 37 22.78 1.99 -13.00
CA ASP A 37 21.65 1.95 -12.07
C ASP A 37 20.31 2.25 -12.76
N PRO A 38 19.18 1.68 -12.27
CA PRO A 38 17.85 2.05 -12.74
C PRO A 38 17.45 3.45 -12.21
N PRO A 39 16.68 4.25 -12.96
CA PRO A 39 16.28 5.57 -12.52
C PRO A 39 15.20 5.47 -11.43
N SER A 40 15.43 6.23 -10.36
CA SER A 40 14.44 6.68 -9.38
C SER A 40 13.26 7.35 -10.10
N PHE A 41 12.05 6.79 -9.95
CA PHE A 41 10.83 7.46 -10.37
C PHE A 41 10.54 8.61 -9.40
N GLY A 42 10.81 9.83 -9.84
CA GLY A 42 10.44 11.06 -9.17
C GLY A 42 8.93 11.25 -9.19
N SER A 43 8.39 11.65 -8.05
CA SER A 43 7.05 12.16 -7.86
C SER A 43 6.93 13.57 -8.46
N GLU A 44 6.59 13.65 -9.75
CA GLU A 44 6.11 14.90 -10.35
C GLU A 44 4.60 15.05 -10.10
N LEU A 45 4.29 16.04 -9.27
CA LEU A 45 2.96 16.57 -8.98
C LEU A 45 2.29 17.11 -10.25
N LEU A 46 1.15 16.55 -10.64
CA LEU A 46 0.21 17.19 -11.56
C LEU A 46 -0.75 18.10 -10.77
N HIS A 47 -0.43 19.39 -10.77
CA HIS A 47 -1.35 20.48 -10.49
C HIS A 47 -2.42 20.56 -11.59
N PHE A 48 -3.70 20.44 -11.22
CA PHE A 48 -4.82 20.85 -12.08
C PHE A 48 -5.29 22.25 -11.66
N PRO A 49 -5.39 23.22 -12.60
CA PRO A 49 -6.01 24.51 -12.33
C PRO A 49 -7.53 24.41 -12.47
N SER A 50 -8.23 24.89 -11.43
CA SER A 50 -9.66 25.15 -11.42
C SER A 50 -9.95 26.52 -12.03
N SER A 51 -10.60 26.56 -13.19
CA SER A 51 -11.18 27.79 -13.76
C SER A 51 -12.30 27.45 -14.75
N CYS A 52 -13.55 27.54 -14.30
CA CYS A 52 -14.72 27.70 -15.16
C CYS A 52 -15.19 29.16 -15.02
N PRO A 53 -15.51 29.88 -16.12
CA PRO A 53 -16.27 31.10 -16.04
C PRO A 53 -17.78 30.84 -16.17
N ASP A 54 -18.52 31.63 -15.39
CA ASP A 54 -19.98 31.77 -15.36
C ASP A 54 -20.61 32.10 -16.72
N LEU A 55 -21.82 31.57 -16.94
CA LEU A 55 -22.82 32.26 -17.76
C LEU A 55 -24.21 32.13 -17.10
N GLY A 56 -24.72 33.26 -16.65
CA GLY A 56 -26.00 33.39 -15.96
C GLY A 56 -27.23 33.46 -16.87
N LEU A 57 -28.33 33.02 -16.27
CA LEU A 57 -29.66 33.66 -16.21
C LEU A 57 -30.22 34.34 -17.46
N LEU A 58 -31.29 33.76 -17.99
CA LEU A 58 -32.58 34.37 -18.42
C LEU A 58 -33.52 33.15 -18.64
N GLY A 59 -34.76 33.06 -18.21
CA GLY A 59 -35.72 33.93 -17.56
C GLY A 59 -37.03 33.11 -17.50
N GLU A 60 -37.82 33.29 -16.44
CA GLU A 60 -39.07 32.57 -16.19
C GLU A 60 -40.10 32.74 -17.32
N ARG A 61 -40.86 31.67 -17.64
CA ARG A 61 -42.23 31.80 -18.14
C ARG A 61 -43.11 30.63 -17.69
N HIS A 62 -44.30 31.02 -17.25
CA HIS A 62 -45.33 30.24 -16.58
C HIS A 62 -46.28 29.47 -17.53
N ILE A 63 -46.81 28.36 -17.01
CA ILE A 63 -48.15 27.73 -17.23
C ILE A 63 -48.40 26.98 -18.54
N GLY A 64 -48.84 25.72 -18.39
CA GLY A 64 -49.57 24.95 -19.39
C GLY A 64 -49.74 23.48 -19.00
N THR A 65 -50.85 23.15 -18.35
CA THR A 65 -51.35 21.78 -18.16
C THR A 65 -51.97 21.28 -19.46
N GLU A 66 -51.45 20.23 -20.10
CA GLU A 66 -52.11 19.42 -21.14
C GLU A 66 -51.25 18.17 -21.40
N SER A 67 -51.73 16.99 -21.01
CA SER A 67 -52.36 15.95 -21.85
C SER A 67 -51.35 14.87 -22.30
N GLU A 68 -51.61 13.62 -21.89
CA GLU A 68 -50.76 12.43 -22.01
C GLU A 68 -50.64 11.86 -23.44
N ASP A 69 -50.77 12.67 -24.50
CA ASP A 69 -50.85 12.18 -25.89
C ASP A 69 -49.63 12.48 -26.77
N GLU A 70 -48.51 12.95 -26.21
CA GLU A 70 -47.31 13.35 -27.00
C GLU A 70 -46.03 12.52 -26.78
N VAL A 71 -46.08 11.43 -26.00
CA VAL A 71 -44.91 10.56 -25.77
C VAL A 71 -44.77 9.46 -26.84
N THR A 72 -45.84 9.17 -27.59
CA THR A 72 -45.83 8.16 -28.66
C THR A 72 -45.36 8.66 -30.03
N LYS A 73 -45.15 9.96 -30.23
CA LYS A 73 -44.71 10.51 -31.54
C LYS A 73 -43.21 10.71 -31.71
N ILE A 74 -42.40 10.54 -30.66
CA ILE A 74 -40.93 10.66 -30.76
C ILE A 74 -40.26 9.28 -30.97
N LEU A 75 -40.99 8.17 -30.80
CA LEU A 75 -40.48 6.82 -31.06
C LEU A 75 -40.60 6.38 -32.53
N ASP A 76 -41.35 7.11 -33.38
CA ASP A 76 -41.49 6.80 -34.81
C ASP A 76 -40.45 7.51 -35.72
N ALA A 77 -39.52 8.29 -35.14
CA ALA A 77 -38.55 9.08 -35.91
C ALA A 77 -37.18 8.42 -36.13
N TRP A 78 -37.01 7.15 -35.76
CA TRP A 78 -35.77 6.38 -35.99
C TRP A 78 -35.92 5.22 -37.01
N GLU A 79 -37.02 5.17 -37.76
CA GLU A 79 -37.09 4.36 -38.97
C GLU A 79 -36.36 5.06 -40.13
N LEU A 80 -35.03 4.96 -40.11
CA LEU A 80 -34.22 5.15 -41.30
C LEU A 80 -34.51 4.01 -42.29
N PRO A 81 -34.95 4.30 -43.53
CA PRO A 81 -35.08 3.27 -44.56
C PRO A 81 -33.69 2.96 -45.10
N LEU A 82 -33.01 1.97 -44.52
CA LEU A 82 -31.89 1.30 -45.19
C LEU A 82 -32.44 0.34 -46.26
N GLN A 83 -33.12 0.89 -47.26
CA GLN A 83 -33.23 0.26 -48.57
C GLN A 83 -31.93 0.56 -49.33
N ALA A 84 -30.95 -0.32 -49.16
CA ALA A 84 -29.86 -0.42 -50.12
C ALA A 84 -30.45 -0.92 -51.46
N PRO A 85 -30.36 -0.16 -52.55
CA PRO A 85 -30.70 -0.67 -53.87
C PRO A 85 -29.54 -1.54 -54.37
N GLY A 86 -29.83 -2.81 -54.63
CA GLY A 86 -28.94 -3.66 -55.45
C GLY A 86 -28.07 -4.64 -54.70
N CYS A 87 -28.66 -5.58 -53.95
CA CYS A 87 -28.05 -6.89 -53.73
C CYS A 87 -28.95 -7.94 -54.38
N THR A 88 -28.81 -8.10 -55.70
CA THR A 88 -29.34 -9.24 -56.43
C THR A 88 -28.74 -10.52 -55.83
N ARG A 89 -29.59 -11.34 -55.20
CA ARG A 89 -29.24 -12.71 -54.80
C ARG A 89 -28.67 -13.45 -56.01
N PRO A 90 -27.45 -14.00 -55.95
CA PRO A 90 -27.05 -15.01 -56.92
C PRO A 90 -27.97 -16.22 -56.70
N SER A 91 -28.80 -16.51 -57.70
CA SER A 91 -29.56 -17.76 -57.77
C SER A 91 -28.58 -18.89 -57.97
N PHE A 92 -28.25 -19.61 -56.90
CA PHE A 92 -27.44 -20.82 -56.97
C PHE A 92 -28.26 -21.96 -57.60
N PRO A 93 -27.66 -22.75 -58.51
CA PRO A 93 -28.29 -23.93 -59.08
C PRO A 93 -28.52 -25.00 -57.99
N PRO A 94 -29.61 -25.79 -58.08
CA PRO A 94 -29.89 -26.85 -57.13
C PRO A 94 -29.00 -28.05 -57.45
N GLY A 95 -27.83 -28.14 -56.83
CA GLY A 95 -26.96 -29.30 -57.04
C GLY A 95 -25.52 -29.13 -56.59
N ALA A 96 -25.28 -28.95 -55.29
CA ALA A 96 -24.04 -29.34 -54.63
C ALA A 96 -24.25 -29.28 -53.11
N GLY A 97 -24.34 -30.45 -52.47
CA GLY A 97 -24.33 -30.54 -51.02
C GLY A 97 -22.95 -30.15 -50.47
N GLY A 98 -22.94 -29.29 -49.45
CA GLY A 98 -21.78 -29.08 -48.60
C GLY A 98 -21.35 -27.61 -48.47
N LEU A 99 -21.28 -27.16 -47.21
CA LEU A 99 -20.66 -25.91 -46.75
C LEU A 99 -21.40 -24.59 -46.99
N SER A 100 -22.59 -24.45 -46.42
CA SER A 100 -22.99 -23.16 -45.83
C SER A 100 -22.83 -23.26 -44.31
N LYS A 101 -21.65 -22.91 -43.77
CA LYS A 101 -21.55 -22.55 -42.35
C LYS A 101 -22.23 -21.19 -42.21
N ALA A 102 -23.55 -21.21 -42.03
CA ALA A 102 -24.29 -20.03 -41.63
C ALA A 102 -23.67 -19.52 -40.33
N PHE A 103 -23.14 -18.29 -40.36
CA PHE A 103 -22.73 -17.57 -39.16
C PHE A 103 -23.98 -17.33 -38.31
N ALA A 104 -24.27 -18.28 -37.43
CA ALA A 104 -25.34 -18.16 -36.45
C ALA A 104 -24.98 -16.97 -35.54
N ARG A 105 -25.80 -15.92 -35.55
CA ARG A 105 -25.75 -14.82 -34.57
C ARG A 105 -25.66 -15.42 -33.17
N GLN A 106 -24.48 -15.32 -32.57
CA GLN A 106 -24.23 -15.86 -31.23
C GLN A 106 -25.07 -15.03 -30.25
N ARG A 107 -26.04 -15.67 -29.60
CA ARG A 107 -26.83 -15.01 -28.57
C ARG A 107 -25.89 -14.68 -27.41
N LEU A 108 -25.74 -13.40 -27.10
CA LEU A 108 -25.00 -12.96 -25.91
C LEU A 108 -25.78 -13.45 -24.69
N ASP A 109 -25.19 -14.41 -23.97
CA ASP A 109 -25.72 -14.85 -22.70
C ASP A 109 -25.34 -13.82 -21.61
N VAL A 110 -26.36 -13.15 -21.08
CA VAL A 110 -26.20 -12.16 -20.00
C VAL A 110 -25.49 -12.78 -18.79
N GLN A 111 -25.71 -14.07 -18.53
CA GLN A 111 -25.06 -14.78 -17.44
C GLN A 111 -23.53 -14.80 -17.61
N THR A 112 -23.02 -15.04 -18.82
CA THR A 112 -21.58 -15.04 -19.10
C THR A 112 -20.97 -13.65 -18.91
N VAL A 113 -21.68 -12.60 -19.34
CA VAL A 113 -21.21 -11.21 -19.18
C VAL A 113 -21.10 -10.85 -17.70
N LEU A 114 -22.10 -11.20 -16.90
CA LEU A 114 -22.07 -10.96 -15.45
C LEU A 114 -20.95 -11.74 -14.77
N GLN A 115 -20.71 -12.99 -15.15
CA GLN A 115 -19.59 -13.77 -14.64
C GLN A 115 -18.24 -13.14 -14.98
N CYS A 116 -18.06 -12.64 -16.21
CA CYS A 116 -16.84 -11.95 -16.62
C CYS A 116 -16.61 -10.62 -15.89
N LEU A 117 -17.66 -9.97 -15.42
CA LEU A 117 -17.56 -8.73 -14.66
C LEU A 117 -17.27 -8.99 -13.17
N PHE A 118 -18.11 -9.80 -12.52
CA PHE A 118 -18.08 -9.94 -11.06
C PHE A 118 -17.03 -10.94 -10.57
N PHE A 119 -16.72 -11.99 -11.33
CA PHE A 119 -15.80 -13.02 -10.85
C PHE A 119 -14.36 -12.52 -10.68
N PRO A 120 -13.74 -11.83 -11.66
CA PRO A 120 -12.41 -11.25 -11.50
C PRO A 120 -12.38 -10.18 -10.42
N TRP A 121 -13.42 -9.35 -10.35
CA TRP A 121 -13.53 -8.29 -9.36
C TRP A 121 -13.63 -8.83 -7.92
N LEU A 122 -14.47 -9.83 -7.67
CA LEU A 122 -14.58 -10.46 -6.35
C LEU A 122 -13.27 -11.14 -5.94
N LEU A 123 -12.60 -11.81 -6.88
CA LEU A 123 -11.31 -12.44 -6.60
C LEU A 123 -10.22 -11.42 -6.27
N PHE A 124 -10.17 -10.31 -7.02
CA PHE A 124 -9.31 -9.16 -6.72
C PHE A 124 -9.60 -8.60 -5.32
N CYS A 125 -10.86 -8.32 -5.00
CA CYS A 125 -11.25 -7.80 -3.70
C CYS A 125 -10.88 -8.75 -2.55
N ALA A 126 -11.09 -10.05 -2.74
CA ALA A 126 -10.76 -11.07 -1.74
C ALA A 126 -9.25 -11.17 -1.50
N THR A 127 -8.44 -11.26 -2.57
CA THR A 127 -6.98 -11.34 -2.46
C THR A 127 -6.36 -10.06 -1.91
N TYR A 128 -6.86 -8.90 -2.33
CA TYR A 128 -6.46 -7.61 -1.78
C TYR A 128 -6.81 -7.54 -0.29
N ALA A 129 -8.06 -7.85 0.10
CA ALA A 129 -8.46 -7.83 1.50
C ALA A 129 -7.62 -8.78 2.35
N LEU A 130 -7.36 -10.01 1.89
CA LEU A 130 -6.55 -10.99 2.63
C LEU A 130 -5.13 -10.48 2.93
N LEU A 131 -4.48 -9.84 1.96
CA LEU A 131 -3.12 -9.31 2.14
C LEU A 131 -3.10 -7.98 2.88
N SER A 132 -4.14 -7.16 2.74
CA SER A 132 -4.27 -5.86 3.39
C SER A 132 -4.72 -5.95 4.86
N CYS A 133 -5.32 -7.07 5.27
CA CYS A 133 -5.85 -7.28 6.62
C CYS A 133 -4.75 -7.61 7.65
N SER A 134 -5.07 -7.39 8.93
CA SER A 134 -4.20 -7.71 10.08
C SER A 134 -3.84 -9.19 10.20
N LEU A 135 -4.57 -10.09 9.53
CA LEU A 135 -4.25 -11.52 9.47
C LEU A 135 -2.84 -11.77 8.91
N HIS A 136 -2.40 -10.96 7.93
CA HIS A 136 -1.06 -11.03 7.37
C HIS A 136 0.02 -10.77 8.42
N PHE A 137 -0.22 -9.86 9.36
CA PHE A 137 0.71 -9.55 10.45
C PHE A 137 0.83 -10.69 11.47
N TYR A 138 -0.30 -11.25 11.94
CA TYR A 138 -0.26 -12.29 12.98
C TYR A 138 0.12 -13.69 12.47
N ARG A 139 -0.30 -14.05 11.26
CA ARG A 139 -0.14 -15.41 10.70
C ARG A 139 0.17 -15.34 9.19
N PRO A 140 1.37 -14.88 8.79
CA PRO A 140 1.72 -14.71 7.37
C PRO A 140 1.57 -16.00 6.58
N SER A 141 1.96 -17.15 7.15
CA SER A 141 1.85 -18.45 6.47
C SER A 141 0.42 -18.83 6.08
N LEU A 142 -0.58 -18.47 6.91
CA LEU A 142 -1.98 -18.73 6.64
C LEU A 142 -2.46 -17.81 5.50
N THR A 143 -2.12 -16.53 5.55
CA THR A 143 -2.45 -15.56 4.49
C THR A 143 -1.89 -15.99 3.14
N TYR A 144 -0.60 -16.34 3.07
CA TYR A 144 0.00 -16.82 1.82
C TYR A 144 -0.62 -18.13 1.33
N SER A 145 -1.00 -19.03 2.24
CA SER A 145 -1.73 -20.27 1.88
C SER A 145 -3.11 -19.97 1.28
N LEU A 146 -3.85 -19.00 1.83
CA LEU A 146 -5.14 -18.58 1.27
C LEU A 146 -5.00 -17.86 -0.07
N VAL A 147 -3.96 -17.03 -0.23
CA VAL A 147 -3.66 -16.36 -1.51
C VAL A 147 -3.27 -17.39 -2.57
N ALA A 148 -2.50 -18.42 -2.21
CA ALA A 148 -2.17 -19.54 -3.09
C ALA A 148 -3.41 -20.36 -3.45
N LEU A 149 -4.32 -20.60 -2.51
CA LEU A 149 -5.61 -21.23 -2.78
C LEU A 149 -6.47 -20.40 -3.74
N ALA A 150 -6.44 -19.07 -3.60
CA ALA A 150 -7.11 -18.15 -4.51
C ALA A 150 -6.52 -18.13 -5.94
N ALA A 151 -5.37 -18.77 -6.18
CA ALA A 151 -4.82 -18.99 -7.52
C ALA A 151 -5.45 -20.21 -8.23
N LEU A 152 -6.19 -21.07 -7.52
CA LEU A 152 -6.84 -22.23 -8.14
C LEU A 152 -7.92 -21.85 -9.18
N PRO A 153 -8.83 -20.88 -8.94
CA PRO A 153 -9.80 -20.50 -9.97
C PRO A 153 -9.20 -20.05 -11.30
N PRO A 154 -8.23 -19.10 -11.38
CA PRO A 154 -7.64 -18.72 -12.66
C PRO A 154 -6.88 -19.86 -13.34
N THR A 155 -6.23 -20.75 -12.58
CA THR A 155 -5.53 -21.92 -13.15
C THR A 155 -6.50 -22.95 -13.74
N VAL A 156 -7.61 -23.24 -13.06
CA VAL A 156 -8.67 -24.13 -13.57
C VAL A 156 -9.32 -23.53 -14.81
N LEU A 157 -9.66 -22.24 -14.81
CA LEU A 157 -10.25 -21.56 -15.97
C LEU A 157 -9.30 -21.55 -17.18
N THR A 158 -8.01 -21.32 -16.95
CA THR A 158 -6.99 -21.38 -18.00
C THR A 158 -6.87 -22.79 -18.57
N TRP A 159 -6.84 -23.82 -17.71
CA TRP A 159 -6.80 -25.21 -18.14
C TRP A 159 -8.04 -25.61 -18.95
N MET A 160 -9.23 -25.21 -18.50
CA MET A 160 -10.49 -25.43 -19.22
C MET A 160 -10.49 -24.73 -20.59
N SER A 161 -10.03 -23.47 -20.66
CA SER A 161 -9.89 -22.71 -21.91
C SER A 161 -9.00 -23.43 -22.92
N LEU A 162 -7.87 -24.01 -22.49
CA LEU A 162 -6.98 -24.76 -23.36
C LEU A 162 -7.56 -26.11 -23.82
N ARG A 163 -8.32 -26.80 -22.97
CA ARG A 163 -8.92 -28.12 -23.29
C ARG A 163 -10.17 -28.04 -24.16
N LEU A 164 -10.94 -26.97 -24.04
CA LEU A 164 -12.22 -26.77 -24.73
C LEU A 164 -12.09 -25.95 -26.04
N GLN A 165 -10.88 -25.80 -26.57
CA GLN A 165 -10.60 -25.03 -27.81
C GLN A 165 -11.45 -25.42 -29.03
N SER A 166 -12.07 -26.60 -29.04
CA SER A 166 -12.92 -27.10 -30.11
C SER A 166 -14.33 -26.47 -30.16
N PHE A 167 -14.81 -25.81 -29.11
CA PHE A 167 -16.13 -25.15 -29.06
C PHE A 167 -15.99 -23.66 -28.67
N GLN A 168 -15.92 -22.79 -29.68
CA GLN A 168 -16.01 -21.31 -29.60
C GLN A 168 -15.29 -20.63 -28.39
N PRO A 169 -13.96 -20.46 -28.47
CA PRO A 169 -13.07 -20.22 -27.32
C PRO A 169 -12.95 -18.77 -26.82
N SER A 170 -13.73 -17.81 -27.33
CA SER A 170 -13.44 -16.38 -27.09
C SER A 170 -13.71 -15.91 -25.65
N TRP A 171 -14.87 -16.25 -25.08
CA TRP A 171 -15.29 -15.76 -23.77
C TRP A 171 -14.56 -16.42 -22.60
N TYR A 172 -14.34 -17.74 -22.64
CA TYR A 172 -13.60 -18.45 -21.59
C TYR A 172 -12.14 -18.00 -21.50
N SER A 173 -11.51 -17.72 -22.64
CA SER A 173 -10.13 -17.23 -22.69
C SER A 173 -10.04 -15.81 -22.11
N PHE A 174 -11.01 -14.94 -22.43
CA PHE A 174 -11.11 -13.61 -21.82
C PHE A 174 -11.26 -13.70 -20.30
N LEU A 175 -12.20 -14.51 -19.82
CA LEU A 175 -12.43 -14.72 -18.39
C LEU A 175 -11.17 -15.24 -17.67
N ALA A 176 -10.46 -16.21 -18.27
CA ALA A 176 -9.24 -16.77 -17.70
C ALA A 176 -8.15 -15.69 -17.54
N VAL A 177 -7.93 -14.88 -18.59
CA VAL A 177 -6.91 -13.82 -18.59
C VAL A 177 -7.27 -12.72 -17.59
N THR A 178 -8.50 -12.22 -17.58
CA THR A 178 -8.89 -11.15 -16.66
C THR A 178 -8.90 -11.61 -15.21
N THR A 179 -9.26 -12.87 -14.94
CA THR A 179 -9.22 -13.45 -13.58
C THR A 179 -7.78 -13.62 -13.10
N LEU A 180 -6.87 -14.09 -13.96
CA LEU A 180 -5.45 -14.20 -13.63
C LEU A 180 -4.84 -12.82 -13.34
N LEU A 181 -5.16 -11.83 -14.18
CA LEU A 181 -4.72 -10.45 -13.97
C LEU A 181 -5.29 -9.86 -12.67
N GLY A 182 -6.58 -10.08 -12.39
CA GLY A 182 -7.22 -9.66 -11.15
C GLY A 182 -6.54 -10.25 -9.91
N TRP A 183 -6.18 -11.54 -9.95
CA TRP A 183 -5.40 -12.18 -8.88
C TRP A 183 -4.01 -11.54 -8.71
N LEU A 184 -3.26 -11.37 -9.80
CA LEU A 184 -1.92 -10.75 -9.75
C LEU A 184 -1.96 -9.32 -9.21
N LEU A 185 -2.89 -8.50 -9.71
CA LEU A 185 -3.07 -7.12 -9.25
C LEU A 185 -3.50 -7.08 -7.78
N GLY A 186 -4.39 -7.98 -7.35
CA GLY A 186 -4.79 -8.08 -5.95
C GLY A 186 -3.62 -8.41 -5.02
N VAL A 187 -2.70 -9.27 -5.47
CA VAL A 187 -1.48 -9.60 -4.71
C VAL A 187 -0.53 -8.41 -4.63
N VAL A 188 -0.26 -7.73 -5.75
CA VAL A 188 0.66 -6.59 -5.79
C VAL A 188 0.11 -5.42 -4.96
N PHE A 189 -1.13 -4.99 -5.22
CA PHE A 189 -1.73 -3.87 -4.50
C PHE A 189 -1.98 -4.19 -3.02
N GLY A 190 -2.33 -5.44 -2.70
CA GLY A 190 -2.45 -5.88 -1.32
C GLY A 190 -1.14 -5.77 -0.54
N ASN A 191 -0.03 -6.21 -1.11
CA ASN A 191 1.28 -6.08 -0.48
C ASN A 191 1.74 -4.62 -0.35
N LEU A 192 1.50 -3.79 -1.38
CA LEU A 192 1.83 -2.37 -1.33
C LEU A 192 1.05 -1.64 -0.23
N ASN A 193 -0.26 -1.90 -0.12
CA ASN A 193 -1.08 -1.31 0.93
C ASN A 193 -0.65 -1.80 2.32
N TYR A 194 -0.37 -3.10 2.44
CA TYR A 194 0.10 -3.67 3.69
C TYR A 194 1.39 -3.00 4.17
N ALA A 195 2.40 -2.90 3.31
CA ALA A 195 3.69 -2.30 3.64
C ALA A 195 3.59 -0.79 3.94
N ALA A 196 2.73 -0.06 3.23
CA ALA A 196 2.61 1.39 3.39
C ALA A 196 1.78 1.80 4.61
N THR A 197 0.72 1.06 4.95
CA THR A 197 -0.27 1.51 5.95
C THR A 197 -0.56 0.49 7.05
N THR A 198 -0.81 -0.77 6.71
CA THR A 198 -1.28 -1.75 7.71
C THR A 198 -0.16 -2.22 8.64
N ASP A 199 1.06 -2.42 8.11
CA ASP A 199 2.22 -2.83 8.89
C ASP A 199 2.59 -1.80 9.99
N PRO A 200 2.83 -0.52 9.68
CA PRO A 200 3.15 0.47 10.72
C PRO A 200 2.02 0.60 11.74
N PHE A 201 0.76 0.62 11.31
CA PHE A 201 -0.39 0.64 12.21
C PHE A 201 -0.39 -0.55 13.19
N SER A 202 -0.16 -1.77 12.69
CA SER A 202 -0.16 -2.98 13.52
C SER A 202 1.00 -2.98 14.53
N GLN A 203 2.17 -2.47 14.13
CA GLN A 203 3.30 -2.32 15.02
C GLN A 203 3.01 -1.32 16.15
N TYR A 204 2.39 -0.17 15.84
CA TYR A 204 2.01 0.82 16.86
C TYR A 204 0.97 0.29 17.86
N VAL A 205 0.02 -0.53 17.41
CA VAL A 205 -1.01 -1.12 18.27
C VAL A 205 -0.44 -2.18 19.22
N ASN A 206 0.58 -2.93 18.80
CA ASN A 206 1.20 -3.97 19.63
C ASN A 206 2.24 -3.44 20.64
N MET A 207 2.59 -2.16 20.57
CA MET A 207 3.52 -1.53 21.52
C MET A 207 2.77 -0.84 22.66
N ASP A 208 3.45 -0.71 23.80
CA ASP A 208 2.89 -0.07 24.99
C ASP A 208 2.70 1.43 24.79
N VAL A 209 1.80 2.00 25.61
CA VAL A 209 1.53 3.44 25.67
C VAL A 209 1.91 3.93 27.06
N LEU A 210 2.78 4.94 27.14
CA LEU A 210 3.12 5.58 28.42
C LEU A 210 2.45 6.95 28.54
N PRO A 211 1.53 7.13 29.50
CA PRO A 211 0.98 8.44 29.84
C PRO A 211 1.91 9.24 30.76
N GLU A 212 1.87 10.56 30.63
CA GLU A 212 2.50 11.55 31.53
C GLU A 212 3.99 11.31 31.84
N VAL A 213 4.78 11.00 30.81
CA VAL A 213 6.22 10.79 30.95
C VAL A 213 6.94 12.11 31.19
N SER A 214 7.79 12.15 32.22
CA SER A 214 8.72 13.26 32.47
C SER A 214 10.14 12.83 32.06
N PRO A 215 10.78 13.52 31.10
CA PRO A 215 12.15 13.21 30.68
C PRO A 215 13.17 13.27 31.82
N ALA A 216 12.89 13.99 32.92
CA ALA A 216 13.78 14.12 34.06
C ALA A 216 13.70 12.94 35.06
N GLN A 217 12.64 12.13 34.99
CA GLN A 217 12.41 11.01 35.92
C GLN A 217 12.52 9.65 35.25
N TRP A 218 12.26 9.59 33.94
CA TRP A 218 12.26 8.35 33.18
C TRP A 218 13.55 8.24 32.38
N ASP A 219 14.13 7.05 32.36
CA ASP A 219 15.25 6.71 31.48
C ASP A 219 14.73 6.17 30.13
N GLY A 220 15.54 6.28 29.07
CA GLY A 220 15.19 5.76 27.75
C GLY A 220 14.97 4.25 27.72
N GLU A 221 15.61 3.51 28.62
CA GLU A 221 15.47 2.06 28.75
C GLU A 221 14.02 1.65 29.07
N ALA A 222 13.33 2.42 29.92
CA ALA A 222 11.92 2.18 30.25
C ALA A 222 10.97 2.47 29.08
N ALA A 223 11.40 3.28 28.10
CA ALA A 223 10.64 3.61 26.90
C ALA A 223 10.96 2.69 25.69
N MET A 224 11.79 1.66 25.87
CA MET A 224 12.24 0.80 24.76
C MET A 224 11.15 -0.08 24.14
N SER A 225 10.05 -0.38 24.84
CA SER A 225 8.89 -1.14 24.31
C SER A 225 7.71 -0.25 23.88
N VAL A 226 7.88 1.07 23.99
CA VAL A 226 6.76 2.01 23.91
C VAL A 226 6.64 2.56 22.51
N GLY A 227 5.43 2.55 21.97
CA GLY A 227 5.13 3.05 20.63
C GLY A 227 4.62 4.49 20.63
N ARG A 228 3.93 4.87 21.71
CA ARG A 228 3.32 6.18 21.90
C ARG A 228 3.60 6.68 23.29
N VAL A 229 4.07 7.91 23.39
CA VAL A 229 4.38 8.55 24.66
C VAL A 229 3.58 9.85 24.75
N TYR A 230 3.01 10.12 25.92
CA TYR A 230 2.44 11.42 26.24
C TYR A 230 3.33 12.05 27.29
N PHE A 231 4.01 13.13 26.92
CA PHE A 231 4.87 13.84 27.85
C PHE A 231 4.03 14.73 28.79
N GLY A 232 4.51 14.93 30.02
CA GLY A 232 3.88 15.85 30.96
C GLY A 232 3.89 17.30 30.43
N LYS A 233 3.01 18.17 30.94
CA LYS A 233 2.87 19.57 30.47
C LYS A 233 4.14 20.42 30.60
N GLU A 234 5.01 20.07 31.56
CA GLU A 234 6.30 20.73 31.76
C GLU A 234 7.35 20.29 30.73
N SER A 235 7.07 19.29 29.89
CA SER A 235 8.00 18.88 28.85
C SER A 235 8.02 19.88 27.70
N THR A 236 9.22 20.19 27.22
CA THR A 236 9.41 21.06 26.06
C THR A 236 10.65 20.65 25.28
N LEU A 237 10.66 20.96 23.99
CA LEU A 237 11.82 20.72 23.14
C LEU A 237 12.90 21.76 23.41
N ASP A 238 14.11 21.30 23.74
CA ASP A 238 15.26 22.20 23.84
C ASP A 238 15.88 22.42 22.46
N VAL A 239 15.25 23.30 21.68
CA VAL A 239 15.68 23.67 20.33
C VAL A 239 17.11 24.21 20.31
N ARG A 240 17.61 24.77 21.42
CA ARG A 240 18.98 25.32 21.50
C ARG A 240 20.06 24.24 21.44
N ARG A 241 19.69 22.99 21.70
CA ARG A 241 20.56 21.82 21.63
C ARG A 241 20.17 20.88 20.51
N SER A 242 19.48 21.39 19.49
CA SER A 242 19.23 20.62 18.28
C SER A 242 20.53 20.41 17.50
N MET A 243 20.55 19.31 16.74
CA MET A 243 21.65 18.94 15.86
C MET A 243 21.08 18.28 14.61
N ALA A 244 21.86 18.31 13.52
CA ALA A 244 21.46 17.75 12.25
C ALA A 244 22.60 16.93 11.63
N PHE A 245 22.28 15.75 11.11
CA PHE A 245 23.19 14.92 10.34
C PHE A 245 22.73 14.83 8.89
N LYS A 246 23.61 15.08 7.92
CA LYS A 246 23.25 15.06 6.50
C LYS A 246 23.81 13.84 5.78
N ASN A 247 22.93 13.02 5.20
CA ASN A 247 23.29 11.92 4.30
C ASN A 247 22.19 11.75 3.23
N VAL A 248 22.39 12.34 2.05
CA VAL A 248 21.36 12.62 1.04
C VAL A 248 20.30 13.58 1.59
N ASP A 249 19.53 13.11 2.57
CA ASP A 249 18.54 13.87 3.34
C ASP A 249 19.16 14.40 4.65
N THR A 250 18.53 15.41 5.26
CA THR A 250 18.98 16.01 6.52
C THR A 250 18.18 15.44 7.68
N TYR A 251 18.82 14.67 8.56
CA TYR A 251 18.22 14.07 9.75
C TYR A 251 18.37 15.01 10.95
N CYS A 252 17.24 15.53 11.41
CA CYS A 252 17.16 16.52 12.48
C CYS A 252 16.80 15.85 13.80
N VAL A 253 17.50 16.23 14.88
CA VAL A 253 17.19 15.77 16.24
C VAL A 253 17.15 16.95 17.21
N ALA A 254 16.21 16.92 18.15
CA ALA A 254 16.13 17.86 19.26
C ALA A 254 15.81 17.11 20.56
N PRO A 255 16.55 17.35 21.66
CA PRO A 255 16.29 16.67 22.91
C PRO A 255 15.02 17.21 23.58
N VAL A 256 14.25 16.31 24.20
CA VAL A 256 13.10 16.68 25.03
C VAL A 256 13.60 16.96 26.45
N SER A 257 13.26 18.12 26.97
CA SER A 257 13.69 18.63 28.28
C SER A 257 12.49 19.00 29.14
N VAL A 258 12.73 19.43 30.37
CA VAL A 258 11.69 19.91 31.28
C VAL A 258 11.86 21.41 31.51
N LEU A 259 10.78 22.16 31.32
CA LEU A 259 10.65 23.56 31.67
C LEU A 259 10.23 23.66 33.14
N GLN A 260 10.97 24.41 33.95
CA GLN A 260 10.55 24.76 35.30
C GLN A 260 10.73 26.25 35.50
N GLY A 261 9.63 26.97 35.78
CA GLY A 261 9.68 28.42 35.97
C GLY A 261 10.14 29.21 34.73
N GLY A 262 9.89 28.69 33.52
CA GLY A 262 10.30 29.33 32.26
C GLY A 262 11.77 29.11 31.88
N VAL A 263 12.50 28.28 32.62
CA VAL A 263 13.89 27.91 32.32
C VAL A 263 13.95 26.42 32.00
N VAL A 264 14.68 26.07 30.94
CA VAL A 264 14.98 24.67 30.59
C VAL A 264 15.98 24.12 31.61
N LEU A 265 15.58 23.09 32.35
CA LEU A 265 16.45 22.44 33.33
C LEU A 265 17.51 21.58 32.62
N PRO A 266 18.76 21.59 33.08
CA PRO A 266 19.75 20.62 32.63
C PRO A 266 19.46 19.25 33.26
N LEU A 267 19.23 18.24 32.42
CA LEU A 267 19.14 16.83 32.79
C LEU A 267 20.53 16.18 32.84
N GLU A 268 20.66 15.12 33.65
CA GLU A 268 21.87 14.26 33.68
C GLU A 268 22.04 13.49 32.38
N THR A 269 20.94 12.96 31.85
CA THR A 269 20.86 12.19 30.61
C THR A 269 19.70 12.68 29.75
N TYR A 270 19.93 12.74 28.43
CA TYR A 270 18.93 13.12 27.42
C TYR A 270 18.62 11.89 26.59
N ASP A 271 17.66 11.09 27.04
CA ASP A 271 17.29 9.86 26.35
C ASP A 271 16.11 10.04 25.39
N PHE A 272 15.27 11.06 25.58
CA PHE A 272 14.12 11.33 24.71
C PHE A 272 14.47 12.37 23.64
N TRP A 273 14.25 12.01 22.38
CA TRP A 273 14.58 12.87 21.23
C TRP A 273 13.38 13.01 20.30
N ALA A 274 13.05 14.26 19.98
CA ALA A 274 12.18 14.60 18.87
C ALA A 274 12.98 14.57 17.56
N ILE A 275 12.39 13.98 16.53
CA ILE A 275 13.05 13.78 15.24
C ILE A 275 12.23 14.30 14.06
N GLY A 276 12.93 14.51 12.96
CA GLY A 276 12.34 14.51 11.61
C GLY A 276 13.37 14.82 10.53
N MET A 277 12.92 15.00 9.29
CA MET A 277 13.78 15.12 8.13
C MET A 277 13.57 16.47 7.43
N ASP A 278 14.65 17.07 6.93
CA ASP A 278 14.67 18.26 6.07
C ASP A 278 13.93 19.51 6.62
N CYS A 279 13.88 19.63 7.95
CA CYS A 279 13.19 20.73 8.66
C CYS A 279 14.14 21.58 9.54
N CYS A 280 15.44 21.34 9.44
CA CYS A 280 16.49 22.01 10.21
C CYS A 280 17.65 22.38 9.30
N SER A 281 18.45 23.37 9.70
CA SER A 281 19.71 23.66 9.02
C SER A 281 20.84 22.82 9.60
N VAL A 282 21.87 22.54 8.79
CA VAL A 282 23.01 21.72 9.22
C VAL A 282 23.93 22.46 10.20
N ASN A 283 23.95 23.79 10.12
CA ASN A 283 24.94 24.63 10.79
C ASN A 283 24.37 25.49 11.93
N ALA A 284 23.05 25.49 12.13
CA ALA A 284 22.41 26.22 13.22
C ALA A 284 21.55 25.29 14.08
N ALA A 285 21.33 25.71 15.33
CA ALA A 285 20.42 25.04 16.25
C ALA A 285 18.97 25.51 15.99
N ASP A 286 18.44 25.16 14.82
CA ASP A 286 17.08 25.48 14.38
C ASP A 286 16.29 24.19 14.13
N PHE A 287 15.32 23.90 14.99
CA PHE A 287 14.47 22.71 14.86
C PHE A 287 13.02 23.13 14.69
N HIS A 288 12.45 22.81 13.53
CA HIS A 288 11.08 23.16 13.16
C HIS A 288 10.25 21.95 12.69
N CYS A 289 10.68 20.73 13.05
CA CYS A 289 10.00 19.49 12.66
C CYS A 289 8.75 19.21 13.50
N GLY A 290 7.68 18.78 12.83
CA GLY A 290 6.43 18.43 13.50
C GLY A 290 5.73 19.67 14.05
N GLU A 291 5.05 19.51 15.17
CA GLU A 291 4.17 20.53 15.72
C GLU A 291 4.83 21.42 16.80
N VAL A 292 6.12 21.80 16.62
CA VAL A 292 6.88 22.60 17.61
C VAL A 292 6.17 23.91 17.97
N GLY A 293 5.47 24.53 17.02
CA GLY A 293 4.74 25.78 17.23
C GLY A 293 3.41 25.63 17.97
N ASN A 294 2.93 24.40 18.16
CA ASN A 294 1.67 24.11 18.83
C ASN A 294 1.92 23.86 20.33
N SER A 295 1.40 24.73 21.20
CA SER A 295 1.55 24.56 22.65
C SER A 295 0.80 23.36 23.23
N LYS A 296 -0.01 22.67 22.41
CA LYS A 296 -0.67 21.41 22.79
C LYS A 296 0.12 20.18 22.39
N ALA A 297 1.16 20.34 21.57
CA ALA A 297 2.02 19.24 21.16
C ALA A 297 2.93 18.81 22.30
N HIS A 298 2.51 17.74 22.98
CA HIS A 298 3.26 17.05 24.03
C HIS A 298 3.22 15.53 23.83
N SER A 299 2.93 15.05 22.62
CA SER A 299 2.86 13.63 22.31
C SER A 299 4.00 13.22 21.37
N GLY A 300 4.50 12.01 21.56
CA GLY A 300 5.56 11.41 20.76
C GLY A 300 5.11 10.12 20.11
N LEU A 301 5.20 10.03 18.78
CA LEU A 301 5.01 8.79 18.03
C LEU A 301 6.35 8.18 17.64
N ARG A 302 6.62 6.94 18.04
CA ARG A 302 7.97 6.35 17.89
C ARG A 302 8.37 6.14 16.43
N LEU A 303 9.66 6.30 16.14
CA LEU A 303 10.24 5.85 14.87
C LEU A 303 10.33 4.31 14.79
N LEU A 304 9.59 3.73 13.84
CA LEU A 304 9.64 2.30 13.53
C LEU A 304 10.76 1.92 12.55
N ASP A 305 11.15 2.84 11.65
CA ASP A 305 12.13 2.57 10.60
C ASP A 305 13.56 2.41 11.15
N ASP A 306 14.05 1.17 11.17
CA ASP A 306 15.38 0.80 11.64
C ASP A 306 16.52 1.36 10.78
N HIS A 307 16.29 1.54 9.47
CA HIS A 307 17.32 2.09 8.59
C HIS A 307 17.59 3.55 8.94
N LYS A 308 16.52 4.33 9.16
CA LYS A 308 16.62 5.74 9.57
C LYS A 308 17.13 5.90 10.99
N ARG A 309 16.84 4.94 11.89
CA ARG A 309 17.28 4.97 13.29
C ARG A 309 18.80 5.12 13.44
N SER A 310 19.58 4.44 12.58
CA SER A 310 21.04 4.56 12.60
C SER A 310 21.54 5.97 12.29
N PHE A 311 20.90 6.69 11.37
CA PHE A 311 21.26 8.06 11.01
C PHE A 311 20.88 9.07 12.09
N TYR A 312 19.72 8.92 12.72
CA TYR A 312 19.36 9.75 13.87
C TYR A 312 20.30 9.53 15.06
N ARG A 313 20.80 8.31 15.25
CA ARG A 313 21.81 8.04 16.28
C ARG A 313 23.12 8.80 16.02
N LEU A 314 23.58 8.87 14.77
CA LEU A 314 24.76 9.68 14.41
C LEU A 314 24.54 11.17 14.71
N ALA A 315 23.32 11.69 14.46
CA ALA A 315 22.98 13.07 14.81
C ALA A 315 23.01 13.32 16.33
N VAL A 316 22.55 12.34 17.13
CA VAL A 316 22.65 12.40 18.60
C VAL A 316 24.10 12.38 19.07
N GLU A 317 24.94 11.49 18.52
CA GLU A 317 26.37 11.43 18.85
C GLU A 317 27.10 12.76 18.54
N GLN A 318 26.72 13.44 17.47
CA GLN A 318 27.19 14.80 17.17
C GLN A 318 26.71 15.82 18.20
N ALA A 319 25.45 15.75 18.63
CA ALA A 319 24.89 16.63 19.66
C ALA A 319 25.58 16.43 21.01
N GLU A 320 25.87 15.19 21.41
CA GLU A 320 26.61 14.85 22.62
C GLU A 320 27.99 15.49 22.62
N ALA A 321 28.71 15.40 21.49
CA ALA A 321 30.03 15.98 21.34
C ALA A 321 30.00 17.52 21.34
N ALA A 322 29.03 18.13 20.67
CA ALA A 322 28.94 19.59 20.53
C ALA A 322 28.50 20.29 21.82
N TYR A 323 27.52 19.72 22.53
CA TYR A 323 26.92 20.36 23.72
C TYR A 323 27.39 19.74 25.04
N SER A 324 28.31 18.78 25.00
CA SER A 324 28.81 18.06 26.19
C SER A 324 27.68 17.42 27.02
N ILE A 325 26.64 16.93 26.33
CA ILE A 325 25.53 16.19 26.93
C ILE A 325 25.72 14.68 26.75
N LYS A 326 24.93 13.87 27.47
CA LYS A 326 24.97 12.40 27.39
C LYS A 326 23.56 11.84 27.17
N ALA A 327 23.45 10.85 26.30
CA ALA A 327 22.26 10.07 25.95
C ALA A 327 22.63 8.59 26.09
N ARG A 328 22.19 7.93 27.17
CA ARG A 328 22.54 6.52 27.43
C ARG A 328 21.77 5.61 26.49
N HIS A 329 20.47 5.83 26.38
CA HIS A 329 19.56 5.02 25.58
C HIS A 329 18.63 5.93 24.75
N PRO A 330 19.13 6.50 23.63
CA PRO A 330 18.35 7.43 22.83
C PRO A 330 17.15 6.74 22.18
N VAL A 331 15.96 7.22 22.49
CA VAL A 331 14.67 6.84 21.88
C VAL A 331 14.11 7.99 21.06
N PHE A 332 13.61 7.67 19.87
CA PHE A 332 13.25 8.66 18.85
C PHE A 332 11.74 8.72 18.62
N PHE A 333 11.20 9.93 18.66
CA PHE A 333 9.77 10.20 18.47
C PHE A 333 9.52 11.35 17.50
N TYR A 334 8.49 11.22 16.66
CA TYR A 334 7.90 12.33 15.94
C TYR A 334 7.06 13.16 16.92
N TRP A 335 7.28 14.48 16.92
CA TRP A 335 6.61 15.41 17.82
C TRP A 335 5.25 15.86 17.26
N VAL A 336 4.17 15.44 17.90
CA VAL A 336 2.78 15.60 17.43
C VAL A 336 1.85 16.04 18.56
N GLU A 337 0.69 16.64 18.24
CA GLU A 337 -0.36 16.94 19.24
C GLU A 337 -0.95 15.65 19.82
N ASP A 338 -1.38 14.74 18.95
CA ASP A 338 -2.02 13.49 19.35
C ASP A 338 -1.41 12.30 18.58
N ALA A 339 -0.66 11.47 19.29
CA ALA A 339 -0.04 10.28 18.72
C ALA A 339 -1.07 9.20 18.32
N THR A 340 -2.28 9.21 18.90
CA THR A 340 -3.36 8.29 18.52
C THR A 340 -4.04 8.74 17.24
N ALA A 341 -4.26 10.04 17.05
CA ALA A 341 -4.79 10.57 15.80
C ALA A 341 -3.84 10.30 14.63
N GLU A 342 -2.53 10.48 14.83
CA GLU A 342 -1.53 10.17 13.82
C GLU A 342 -1.48 8.66 13.51
N MET A 343 -1.56 7.80 14.53
CA MET A 343 -1.66 6.35 14.33
C MET A 343 -2.93 5.96 13.55
N ASP A 344 -4.07 6.58 13.87
CA ASP A 344 -5.35 6.32 13.20
C ASP A 344 -5.36 6.82 11.75
N SER A 345 -4.51 7.78 11.39
CA SER A 345 -4.32 8.25 10.01
C SER A 345 -3.87 7.11 9.10
N PHE A 346 -2.90 6.28 9.54
CA PHE A 346 -2.44 5.09 8.80
C PHE A 346 -3.57 4.10 8.55
N ARG A 347 -4.43 3.87 9.55
CA ARG A 347 -5.60 3.00 9.40
C ARG A 347 -6.58 3.56 8.37
N ASN A 348 -6.89 4.85 8.47
CA ASN A 348 -7.82 5.52 7.57
C ASN A 348 -7.30 5.52 6.13
N ASP A 349 -6.01 5.73 5.93
CA ASP A 349 -5.39 5.70 4.61
C ASP A 349 -5.37 4.30 4.02
N GLY A 350 -5.12 3.27 4.83
CA GLY A 350 -5.25 1.87 4.39
C GLY A 350 -6.66 1.54 3.87
N TYR A 351 -7.71 2.04 4.52
CA TYR A 351 -9.09 1.89 4.04
C TYR A 351 -9.37 2.71 2.78
N LYS A 352 -8.85 3.94 2.68
CA LYS A 352 -9.00 4.77 1.47
C LYS A 352 -8.37 4.09 0.26
N TYR A 353 -7.12 3.62 0.36
CA TYR A 353 -6.44 2.92 -0.72
C TYR A 353 -7.17 1.63 -1.12
N PHE A 354 -7.68 0.89 -0.15
CA PHE A 354 -8.49 -0.30 -0.42
C PHE A 354 -9.77 0.03 -1.21
N LEU A 355 -10.52 1.07 -0.82
CA LEU A 355 -11.73 1.51 -1.52
C LEU A 355 -11.41 2.02 -2.93
N ILE A 356 -10.35 2.83 -3.09
CA ILE A 356 -9.91 3.33 -4.39
C ILE A 356 -9.51 2.16 -5.30
N GLY A 357 -8.77 1.17 -4.79
CA GLY A 357 -8.40 -0.03 -5.54
C GLY A 357 -9.61 -0.88 -5.95
N MET A 358 -10.58 -1.06 -5.05
CA MET A 358 -11.83 -1.79 -5.33
C MET A 358 -12.64 -1.15 -6.47
N LEU A 359 -12.83 0.17 -6.42
CA LEU A 359 -13.60 0.91 -7.43
C LEU A 359 -12.85 1.02 -8.76
N SER A 360 -11.54 1.29 -8.71
CA SER A 360 -10.73 1.39 -9.93
C SER A 360 -10.68 0.06 -10.70
N HIS A 361 -10.52 -1.07 -10.01
CA HIS A 361 -10.54 -2.37 -10.65
C HIS A 361 -11.92 -2.73 -11.21
N PHE A 362 -13.00 -2.37 -10.53
CA PHE A 362 -14.36 -2.56 -11.05
C PHE A 362 -14.58 -1.80 -12.36
N LEU A 363 -14.19 -0.51 -12.41
CA LEU A 363 -14.30 0.30 -13.62
C LEU A 363 -13.41 -0.21 -14.76
N TYR A 364 -12.19 -0.64 -14.43
CA TYR A 364 -11.29 -1.29 -15.38
C TYR A 364 -11.91 -2.57 -15.96
N GLN A 365 -12.45 -3.44 -15.11
CA GLN A 365 -13.08 -4.69 -15.55
C GLN A 365 -14.33 -4.43 -16.39
N LEU A 366 -15.15 -3.44 -16.02
CA LEU A 366 -16.30 -3.00 -16.79
C LEU A 366 -15.89 -2.54 -18.19
N LEU A 367 -14.84 -1.72 -18.29
CA LEU A 367 -14.29 -1.26 -19.57
C LEU A 367 -13.78 -2.42 -20.42
N CYS A 368 -13.03 -3.36 -19.82
CA CYS A 368 -12.57 -4.57 -20.52
C CYS A 368 -13.72 -5.41 -21.07
N VAL A 369 -14.80 -5.59 -20.29
CA VAL A 369 -15.98 -6.34 -20.72
C VAL A 369 -16.69 -5.63 -21.87
N ILE A 370 -16.87 -4.30 -21.81
CA ILE A 370 -17.47 -3.52 -22.91
C ILE A 370 -16.65 -3.65 -24.20
N LEU A 371 -15.32 -3.52 -24.10
CA LEU A 371 -14.42 -3.68 -25.25
C LEU A 371 -14.47 -5.10 -25.82
N ALA A 372 -14.56 -6.13 -24.97
CA ALA A 372 -14.71 -7.51 -25.41
C ALA A 372 -16.03 -7.72 -26.18
N ILE A 373 -17.15 -7.19 -25.67
CA ILE A 373 -18.45 -7.22 -26.37
C ILE A 373 -18.34 -6.54 -27.74
N ALA A 374 -17.73 -5.36 -27.82
CA ALA A 374 -17.56 -4.61 -29.07
C ALA A 374 -16.63 -5.33 -30.07
N ALA A 375 -15.57 -5.99 -29.58
CA ALA A 375 -14.68 -6.77 -30.42
C ALA A 375 -15.41 -7.99 -31.01
N PHE A 376 -16.13 -8.74 -30.19
CA PHE A 376 -16.85 -9.94 -30.66
C PHE A 376 -18.04 -9.62 -31.55
N SER A 377 -18.71 -8.46 -31.38
CA SER A 377 -19.78 -8.05 -32.29
C SER A 377 -19.27 -7.70 -33.68
N LYS A 378 -18.06 -7.13 -33.79
CA LYS A 378 -17.46 -6.75 -35.08
C LYS A 378 -16.95 -7.95 -35.87
N TRP A 379 -16.36 -8.94 -35.19
CA TRP A 379 -15.75 -10.12 -35.84
C TRP A 379 -16.78 -11.15 -36.30
N GLY A 380 -18.05 -11.01 -35.91
CA GLY A 380 -19.15 -11.86 -36.38
C GLY A 380 -19.81 -11.38 -37.68
N CYS A 381 -19.35 -10.29 -38.29
CA CYS A 381 -19.94 -9.68 -39.49
C CYS A 381 -19.09 -9.79 -40.77
N GLU A 382 -17.88 -10.34 -40.69
CA GLU A 382 -17.04 -10.71 -41.85
C GLU A 382 -17.12 -12.23 -42.08
#